data_AF-A0A2H9PV08-F1
#
_entry.id   AF-A0A2H9PV08-F1
#
_cell.length_a   1.000
_cell.length_b   1.000
_cell.length_c   1.000
_cell.angle_alpha   90.00
_cell.angle_beta   90.00
_cell.angle_gamma   90.00
#
_symmetry.space_group_name_H-M   'P 1'
#
loop_
_entity.id
_entity.type
_entity.pdbx_description
1 polymer ?
#
loop_
_entity_poly.entity_id
_entity_poly.type
_entity_poly.pdbx_seq_one_letter_code
_entity_poly.pdbx_strand_id
1 'polypeptide(L)'
;MQGTHSGQSTQTAQKLEHWKRRLLDLSGRNNLVNYHETSRTLRISSPDLAGAIKELEQETPIRVAQRRKARRWVVQETARTGESSGDRRTNEDTDDPAQAALRKRVSRLYLKARDHFQEQGLSTCFAAVGMVTIKEQQMPVLLQPLELSRGSPEKDSIDISFTPVEELGLNPALREKLHHEHRITLPAYAPQQGDGPVAYLDAVAKAIAPLDGTLEQSVLIDIFSYQKHIMVDDLTTHAQLAAKNPLVRAFAGEGLEQKQPLVRDESIDLLPADSSQKHAIEMAKAGLSFVLQGPPGTGKSQTVANIIAASMLQGK
;
A
#
# COMPACT_ATOMS: atom_id res chain seq x y z
N MET A 1 -34.73 18.41 26.80
CA MET A 1 -33.87 18.52 25.59
C MET A 1 -32.77 17.47 25.68
N GLN A 2 -33.09 16.21 25.35
CA GLN A 2 -32.13 15.11 25.22
C GLN A 2 -32.66 14.26 24.07
N GLY A 3 -32.06 14.37 22.88
CA GLY A 3 -32.59 13.69 21.70
C GLY A 3 -31.77 13.86 20.41
N THR A 4 -30.78 14.74 20.37
CA THR A 4 -30.00 15.02 19.14
C THR A 4 -28.65 14.30 19.07
N HIS A 5 -28.11 13.78 20.19
CA HIS A 5 -26.77 13.18 20.20
C HIS A 5 -26.69 11.75 19.61
N SER A 6 -27.76 10.97 19.64
CA SER A 6 -27.77 9.59 19.09
C SER A 6 -27.79 9.56 17.55
N GLY A 7 -28.44 10.54 16.91
CA GLY A 7 -28.50 10.66 15.46
C GLY A 7 -27.17 11.05 14.81
N GLN A 8 -26.42 11.95 15.45
CA GLN A 8 -25.15 12.49 14.93
C GLN A 8 -24.06 11.41 14.86
N SER A 9 -23.88 10.62 15.92
CA SER A 9 -22.94 9.48 15.94
C SER A 9 -23.18 8.48 14.81
N THR A 10 -24.43 8.35 14.35
CA THR A 10 -24.80 7.40 13.28
C THR A 10 -24.38 7.92 11.90
N GLN A 11 -24.47 9.24 11.67
CA GLN A 11 -24.07 9.86 10.41
C GLN A 11 -22.55 9.77 10.18
N THR A 12 -21.74 10.07 11.20
CA THR A 12 -20.28 9.95 11.09
C THR A 12 -19.85 8.50 10.84
N ALA A 13 -20.46 7.52 11.51
CA ALA A 13 -20.19 6.10 11.27
C ALA A 13 -20.50 5.68 9.81
N GLN A 14 -21.67 6.09 9.29
CA GLN A 14 -22.04 5.85 7.89
C GLN A 14 -21.07 6.52 6.91
N LYS A 15 -20.58 7.71 7.23
CA LYS A 15 -19.64 8.43 6.36
C LYS A 15 -18.25 7.80 6.35
N LEU A 16 -17.75 7.36 7.51
CA LEU A 16 -16.50 6.61 7.62
C LEU A 16 -16.56 5.34 6.76
N GLU A 17 -17.66 4.62 6.86
CA GLU A 17 -17.90 3.41 6.08
C GLU A 17 -17.95 3.68 4.57
N HIS A 18 -18.59 4.79 4.16
CA HIS A 18 -18.57 5.23 2.77
C HIS A 18 -17.16 5.60 2.28
N TRP A 19 -16.35 6.28 3.11
CA TRP A 19 -14.97 6.65 2.74
C TRP A 19 -14.07 5.42 2.60
N LYS A 20 -14.17 4.44 3.50
CA LYS A 20 -13.45 3.15 3.38
C LYS A 20 -13.73 2.47 2.04
N ARG A 21 -15.00 2.42 1.61
CA ARG A 21 -15.37 1.83 0.32
C ARG A 21 -14.78 2.59 -0.87
N ARG A 22 -14.78 3.93 -0.81
CA ARG A 22 -14.17 4.76 -1.87
C ARG A 22 -12.65 4.59 -1.92
N LEU A 23 -12.01 4.30 -0.79
CA LEU A 23 -10.58 4.02 -0.73
C LEU A 23 -10.26 2.67 -1.36
N LEU A 24 -11.03 1.60 -1.14
CA LEU A 24 -10.67 0.27 -1.66
C LEU A 24 -10.71 0.14 -3.19
N ASP A 25 -11.38 1.05 -3.91
CA ASP A 25 -11.48 1.08 -5.38
C ASP A 25 -11.64 -0.32 -6.01
N LEU A 26 -12.87 -0.84 -6.00
CA LEU A 26 -13.18 -2.16 -6.54
C LEU A 26 -13.28 -2.19 -8.08
N SER A 27 -12.86 -1.12 -8.75
CA SER A 27 -12.89 -1.05 -10.22
C SER A 27 -11.74 -1.85 -10.83
N GLY A 28 -11.88 -2.19 -12.12
CA GLY A 28 -10.83 -2.88 -12.88
C GLY A 28 -9.55 -2.07 -13.09
N ARG A 29 -9.47 -0.82 -12.60
CA ARG A 29 -8.23 -0.01 -12.58
C ARG A 29 -7.31 -0.39 -11.41
N ASN A 30 -7.87 -0.97 -10.35
CA ASN A 30 -7.12 -1.44 -9.21
C ASN A 30 -6.50 -2.80 -9.53
N ASN A 31 -5.16 -2.87 -9.53
CA ASN A 31 -4.44 -4.10 -9.85
C ASN A 31 -4.50 -5.16 -8.74
N LEU A 32 -5.10 -4.85 -7.58
CA LEU A 32 -5.53 -5.83 -6.58
C LEU A 32 -6.86 -6.52 -6.95
N VAL A 33 -7.62 -5.95 -7.88
CA VAL A 33 -8.94 -6.44 -8.32
C VAL A 33 -8.89 -6.98 -9.75
N ASN A 34 -7.99 -6.46 -10.57
CA ASN A 34 -7.82 -6.85 -11.95
C ASN A 34 -6.36 -6.68 -12.33
N TYR A 35 -5.56 -7.68 -11.97
CA TYR A 35 -4.15 -7.76 -12.25
C TYR A 35 -3.90 -8.13 -13.71
N HIS A 36 -2.92 -7.46 -14.32
CA HIS A 36 -2.41 -7.76 -15.64
C HIS A 36 -0.89 -7.83 -15.55
N GLU A 37 -0.30 -8.91 -16.05
CA GLU A 37 1.15 -9.04 -16.08
C GLU A 37 1.78 -7.92 -16.91
N THR A 38 2.88 -7.39 -16.41
CA THR A 38 3.62 -6.30 -17.02
C THR A 38 5.04 -6.73 -17.36
N SER A 39 5.78 -5.87 -18.06
CA SER A 39 7.17 -6.14 -18.41
C SER A 39 8.15 -6.15 -17.22
N ARG A 40 7.66 -5.94 -15.99
CA ARG A 40 8.43 -5.97 -14.73
C ARG A 40 8.04 -7.15 -13.81
N THR A 41 6.98 -7.89 -14.15
CA THR A 41 6.44 -8.99 -13.34
C THR A 41 7.39 -10.16 -13.25
N LEU A 42 7.83 -10.52 -12.04
CA LEU A 42 8.68 -11.69 -11.81
C LEU A 42 7.80 -12.85 -11.37
N ARG A 43 7.51 -13.79 -12.27
CA ARG A 43 6.79 -15.02 -11.94
C ARG A 43 7.78 -16.07 -11.46
N ILE A 44 7.61 -16.61 -10.27
CA ILE A 44 8.56 -17.57 -9.69
C ILE A 44 8.17 -18.98 -10.13
N SER A 45 9.13 -19.72 -10.71
CA SER A 45 8.98 -21.12 -11.11
C SER A 45 9.64 -22.12 -10.15
N SER A 46 10.59 -21.68 -9.33
CA SER A 46 11.18 -22.47 -8.25
C SER A 46 11.63 -21.53 -7.13
N PRO A 47 11.59 -21.89 -5.83
CA PRO A 47 10.94 -23.09 -5.29
C PRO A 47 9.45 -23.17 -5.66
N ASP A 48 8.86 -24.36 -5.50
CA ASP A 48 7.41 -24.51 -5.60
C ASP A 48 6.72 -23.65 -4.53
N LEU A 49 5.40 -23.51 -4.59
CA LEU A 49 4.68 -22.63 -3.66
C LEU A 49 5.00 -22.94 -2.19
N ALA A 50 5.10 -24.23 -1.82
CA ALA A 50 5.41 -24.64 -0.45
C ALA A 50 6.84 -24.25 -0.03
N GLY A 51 7.84 -24.46 -0.88
CA GLY A 51 9.21 -24.03 -0.61
C GLY A 51 9.34 -22.51 -0.62
N ALA A 52 8.61 -21.82 -1.50
CA ALA A 52 8.51 -20.38 -1.53
C ALA A 52 7.98 -19.85 -0.19
N ILE A 53 6.82 -20.33 0.26
CA ILE A 53 6.22 -20.00 1.56
C ILE A 53 7.19 -20.23 2.71
N LYS A 54 7.87 -21.39 2.75
CA LYS A 54 8.83 -21.68 3.81
C LYS A 54 9.99 -20.68 3.82
N GLU A 55 10.47 -20.28 2.65
CA GLU A 55 11.48 -19.22 2.53
C GLU A 55 10.93 -17.83 2.87
N LEU A 56 9.63 -17.56 2.61
CA LEU A 56 8.92 -16.35 3.07
C LEU A 56 8.86 -16.31 4.61
N GLU A 57 8.47 -17.41 5.25
CA GLU A 57 8.35 -17.53 6.72
C GLU A 57 9.72 -17.43 7.44
N GLN A 58 10.79 -17.85 6.78
CA GLN A 58 12.15 -17.78 7.31
C GLN A 58 12.84 -16.45 7.02
N GLU A 59 12.12 -15.48 6.43
CA GLU A 59 12.62 -14.17 5.98
C GLU A 59 13.92 -14.25 5.18
N THR A 60 14.11 -15.34 4.43
CA THR A 60 15.37 -15.60 3.74
C THR A 60 15.44 -14.70 2.51
N PRO A 61 16.41 -13.77 2.39
CA PRO A 61 16.42 -12.78 1.32
C PRO A 61 16.26 -13.43 -0.06
N ILE A 62 15.23 -13.00 -0.79
CA ILE A 62 14.96 -13.43 -2.17
C ILE A 62 15.98 -12.75 -3.05
N ARG A 63 17.12 -13.42 -3.21
CA ARG A 63 18.10 -12.94 -4.14
C ARG A 63 17.84 -13.65 -5.47
N VAL A 64 17.46 -12.93 -6.52
CA VAL A 64 17.22 -13.56 -7.83
C VAL A 64 18.58 -14.02 -8.39
N ALA A 65 18.80 -15.32 -8.55
CA ALA A 65 20.12 -15.87 -8.89
C ALA A 65 20.48 -15.59 -10.36
N GLN A 66 21.60 -14.91 -10.56
CA GLN A 66 22.15 -14.61 -11.88
C GLN A 66 23.09 -15.71 -12.43
N ARG A 67 23.36 -16.82 -11.70
CA ARG A 67 24.20 -17.96 -12.16
C ARG A 67 23.82 -19.29 -11.49
N ARG A 68 24.06 -20.40 -12.21
CA ARG A 68 23.74 -21.83 -11.90
C ARG A 68 24.23 -22.43 -10.57
N LYS A 69 24.86 -21.68 -9.65
CA LYS A 69 25.45 -22.23 -8.40
C LYS A 69 25.07 -21.51 -7.10
N ALA A 70 23.99 -20.73 -7.08
CA ALA A 70 23.38 -20.28 -5.83
C ALA A 70 21.98 -20.89 -5.72
N ARG A 71 21.70 -21.63 -4.63
CA ARG A 71 20.33 -22.01 -4.24
C ARG A 71 19.51 -20.72 -4.13
N ARG A 72 18.56 -20.46 -5.03
CA ARG A 72 17.72 -19.24 -5.02
C ARG A 72 16.77 -19.21 -6.21
N TRP A 73 15.54 -18.82 -5.91
CA TRP A 73 14.40 -18.52 -6.75
C TRP A 73 14.66 -18.40 -8.28
N VAL A 74 14.05 -19.29 -9.05
CA VAL A 74 14.03 -19.29 -10.53
C VAL A 74 12.79 -18.55 -11.00
N VAL A 75 12.93 -17.71 -12.03
CA VAL A 75 11.83 -16.94 -12.62
C VAL A 75 11.36 -17.63 -13.90
N GLN A 76 10.04 -17.82 -14.06
CA GLN A 76 9.42 -18.33 -15.27
C GLN A 76 9.59 -17.33 -16.40
N GLU A 77 10.09 -17.81 -17.54
CA GLU A 77 10.20 -17.02 -18.75
C GLU A 77 8.80 -16.85 -19.33
N THR A 78 8.25 -15.63 -19.29
CA THR A 78 7.04 -15.33 -20.04
C THR A 78 7.39 -15.18 -21.51
N ALA A 79 7.19 -16.26 -22.27
CA ALA A 79 7.29 -16.27 -23.71
C ALA A 79 6.33 -15.22 -24.29
N ARG A 80 6.87 -14.12 -24.81
CA ARG A 80 6.17 -13.35 -25.82
C ARG A 80 6.57 -13.93 -27.16
N THR A 81 5.56 -14.47 -27.85
CA THR A 81 5.54 -14.97 -29.22
C THR A 81 6.46 -14.21 -30.17
N GLY A 82 7.25 -14.98 -30.94
CA GLY A 82 7.87 -14.57 -32.20
C GLY A 82 9.37 -14.33 -32.14
N GLU A 83 10.17 -15.39 -32.31
CA GLU A 83 11.04 -15.56 -33.49
C GLU A 83 11.83 -16.87 -33.42
N SER A 84 11.87 -17.54 -34.58
CA SER A 84 12.37 -18.88 -34.80
C SER A 84 13.90 -18.97 -34.74
N SER A 85 14.36 -19.98 -34.02
CA SER A 85 15.53 -20.83 -34.25
C SER A 85 16.48 -20.43 -35.39
N GLY A 86 17.71 -20.08 -35.02
CA GLY A 86 18.87 -20.01 -35.89
C GLY A 86 20.10 -20.54 -35.15
N ASP A 87 20.54 -21.73 -35.54
CA ASP A 87 21.74 -22.43 -35.11
C ASP A 87 23.00 -21.54 -35.11
N ARG A 88 23.75 -21.53 -34.00
CA ARG A 88 25.21 -21.31 -33.99
C ARG A 88 25.83 -21.63 -32.63
N ARG A 89 26.62 -22.70 -32.61
CA ARG A 89 27.59 -23.02 -31.57
C ARG A 89 28.79 -22.08 -31.67
N THR A 90 29.06 -21.29 -30.63
CA THR A 90 30.41 -20.81 -30.30
C THR A 90 30.52 -20.59 -28.79
N ASN A 91 31.53 -21.20 -28.18
CA ASN A 91 31.98 -20.94 -26.82
C ASN A 91 32.75 -19.61 -26.81
N GLU A 92 32.23 -18.61 -26.09
CA GLU A 92 32.95 -17.51 -25.43
C GLU A 92 31.89 -16.65 -24.71
N ASP A 93 32.22 -16.13 -23.52
CA ASP A 93 31.37 -15.43 -22.55
C ASP A 93 30.31 -14.49 -23.17
N THR A 94 29.16 -15.06 -23.55
CA THR A 94 28.00 -14.31 -24.01
C THR A 94 26.96 -14.42 -22.91
N ASP A 95 26.59 -13.29 -22.30
CA ASP A 95 25.47 -13.20 -21.37
C ASP A 95 24.28 -13.94 -21.96
N ASP A 96 23.85 -15.01 -21.29
CA ASP A 96 22.66 -15.78 -21.64
C ASP A 96 21.50 -14.79 -21.84
N PRO A 97 20.87 -14.73 -23.03
CA PRO A 97 19.84 -13.74 -23.35
C PRO A 97 18.69 -13.77 -22.35
N ALA A 98 18.38 -14.94 -21.77
CA ALA A 98 17.38 -15.08 -20.72
C ALA A 98 17.81 -14.37 -19.41
N GLN A 99 19.09 -14.44 -19.05
CA GLN A 99 19.63 -13.74 -17.89
C GLN A 99 19.67 -12.22 -18.10
N ALA A 100 20.01 -11.76 -19.30
CA ALA A 100 19.96 -10.34 -19.64
C ALA A 100 18.52 -9.79 -19.57
N ALA A 101 17.53 -10.55 -20.04
CA ALA A 101 16.12 -10.19 -19.95
C ALA A 101 15.64 -10.13 -18.50
N LEU A 102 16.03 -11.09 -17.66
CA LEU A 102 15.72 -11.10 -16.24
C LEU A 102 16.33 -9.90 -15.51
N ARG A 103 17.60 -9.56 -15.75
CA ARG A 103 18.24 -8.37 -15.18
C ARG A 103 17.45 -7.11 -15.52
N LYS A 104 17.12 -6.90 -16.79
CA LYS A 104 16.31 -5.75 -17.23
C LYS A 104 14.95 -5.71 -16.51
N ARG A 105 14.31 -6.86 -16.31
CA ARG A 105 13.02 -6.98 -15.63
C ARG A 105 13.12 -6.59 -14.15
N VAL A 106 14.10 -7.12 -13.42
CA VAL A 106 14.36 -6.79 -12.01
C VAL A 106 14.73 -5.31 -11.87
N SER A 107 15.56 -4.76 -12.76
CA SER A 107 15.91 -3.33 -12.76
C SER A 107 14.69 -2.44 -12.96
N ARG A 108 13.76 -2.80 -13.85
CA ARG A 108 12.49 -2.05 -14.04
C ARG A 108 11.61 -2.11 -12.79
N LEU A 109 11.51 -3.28 -12.16
CA LEU A 109 10.76 -3.43 -10.91
C LEU A 109 11.35 -2.55 -9.81
N TYR A 110 12.67 -2.59 -9.61
CA TYR A 110 13.39 -1.77 -8.64
C TYR A 110 13.19 -0.28 -8.86
N LEU A 111 13.41 0.21 -10.09
CA LEU A 111 13.23 1.64 -10.40
C LEU A 111 11.80 2.06 -10.09
N LYS A 112 10.81 1.26 -10.50
CA LYS A 112 9.41 1.62 -10.30
C LYS A 112 8.97 1.54 -8.83
N ALA A 113 9.50 0.59 -8.05
CA ALA A 113 9.30 0.52 -6.61
C ALA A 113 9.89 1.75 -5.91
N ARG A 114 11.12 2.14 -6.29
CA ARG A 114 11.81 3.31 -5.74
C ARG A 114 11.08 4.60 -6.07
N ASP A 115 10.62 4.76 -7.30
CA ASP A 115 9.86 5.94 -7.71
C ASP A 115 8.57 6.08 -6.88
N HIS A 116 7.82 4.99 -6.70
CA HIS A 116 6.64 4.98 -5.83
C HIS A 116 6.99 5.33 -4.38
N PHE A 117 8.08 4.80 -3.84
CA PHE A 117 8.51 5.12 -2.48
C PHE A 117 8.92 6.59 -2.35
N GLN A 118 9.64 7.16 -3.32
CA GLN A 118 10.03 8.56 -3.31
C GLN A 118 8.85 9.52 -3.47
N GLU A 119 7.85 9.16 -4.27
CA GLU A 119 6.65 9.98 -4.49
C GLU A 119 5.63 9.87 -3.36
N GLN A 120 5.47 8.67 -2.77
CA GLN A 120 4.32 8.33 -1.92
C GLN A 120 4.71 7.85 -0.51
N GLY A 121 6.01 7.62 -0.25
CA GLY A 121 6.54 7.23 1.06
C GLY A 121 6.18 5.82 1.52
N LEU A 122 5.62 4.98 0.65
CA LEU A 122 5.08 3.66 0.99
C LEU A 122 5.72 2.57 0.13
N SER A 123 6.04 1.41 0.72
CA SER A 123 6.43 0.25 -0.06
C SER A 123 5.23 -0.24 -0.87
N THR A 124 5.46 -0.50 -2.15
CA THR A 124 4.39 -0.96 -3.06
C THR A 124 4.75 -2.26 -3.77
N CYS A 125 5.91 -2.86 -3.47
CA CYS A 125 6.28 -4.14 -4.03
C CYS A 125 5.81 -5.26 -3.12
N PHE A 126 5.13 -6.25 -3.70
CA PHE A 126 4.64 -7.41 -2.96
C PHE A 126 4.95 -8.69 -3.73
N ALA A 127 5.19 -9.77 -3.00
CA ALA A 127 4.98 -11.13 -3.49
C ALA A 127 3.50 -11.46 -3.34
N ALA A 128 2.80 -11.62 -4.46
CA ALA A 128 1.48 -12.19 -4.48
C ALA A 128 1.58 -13.72 -4.50
N VAL A 129 0.87 -14.34 -3.55
CA VAL A 129 0.82 -15.78 -3.35
C VAL A 129 -0.59 -16.25 -3.69
N GLY A 130 -0.71 -17.03 -4.75
CA GLY A 130 -1.96 -17.48 -5.34
C GLY A 130 -2.66 -16.41 -6.17
N MET A 131 -3.23 -16.83 -7.30
CA MET A 131 -4.00 -15.97 -8.20
C MET A 131 -5.38 -16.56 -8.46
N VAL A 132 -6.42 -15.81 -8.14
CA VAL A 132 -7.82 -16.14 -8.47
C VAL A 132 -8.17 -15.53 -9.81
N THR A 133 -8.84 -16.29 -10.68
CA THR A 133 -9.47 -15.76 -11.89
C THR A 133 -10.97 -15.95 -11.82
N ILE A 134 -11.74 -14.86 -11.89
CA ILE A 134 -13.20 -14.87 -11.97
C ILE A 134 -13.61 -13.95 -13.12
N LYS A 135 -14.36 -14.46 -14.11
CA LYS A 135 -14.81 -13.67 -15.28
C LYS A 135 -13.68 -12.84 -15.91
N GLU A 136 -12.55 -13.49 -16.20
CA GLU A 136 -11.33 -12.88 -16.78
C GLU A 136 -10.57 -11.90 -15.86
N GLN A 137 -11.11 -11.57 -14.68
CA GLN A 137 -10.41 -10.73 -13.70
C GLN A 137 -9.47 -11.59 -12.87
N GLN A 138 -8.17 -11.29 -12.93
CA GLN A 138 -7.16 -11.94 -12.10
C GLN A 138 -6.91 -11.13 -10.83
N MET A 139 -6.85 -11.79 -9.68
CA MET A 139 -6.70 -11.16 -8.38
C MET A 139 -5.69 -11.93 -7.53
N PRO A 140 -4.68 -11.25 -6.94
CA PRO A 140 -3.81 -11.92 -5.98
C PRO A 140 -4.60 -12.30 -4.73
N VAL A 141 -4.32 -13.46 -4.14
CA VAL A 141 -5.00 -13.90 -2.92
C VAL A 141 -4.31 -13.40 -1.68
N LEU A 142 -3.05 -13.77 -1.48
CA LEU A 142 -2.25 -13.31 -0.36
C LEU A 142 -1.12 -12.40 -0.85
N LEU A 143 -0.72 -11.44 -0.02
CA LEU A 143 0.27 -10.42 -0.34
C LEU A 143 1.31 -10.34 0.78
N GLN A 144 2.56 -10.59 0.43
CA GLN A 144 3.71 -10.38 1.30
C GLN A 144 4.44 -9.13 0.84
N PRO A 145 4.50 -8.06 1.65
CA PRO A 145 5.27 -6.88 1.30
C PRO A 145 6.77 -7.18 1.24
N LEU A 146 7.43 -6.55 0.28
CA LEU A 146 8.85 -6.72 -0.03
C LEU A 146 9.53 -5.36 -0.15
N GLU A 147 10.81 -5.34 0.19
CA GLU A 147 11.72 -4.22 -0.01
C GLU A 147 12.76 -4.58 -1.07
N LEU A 148 13.06 -3.64 -1.97
CA LEU A 148 14.11 -3.82 -2.96
C LEU A 148 15.27 -2.88 -2.64
N SER A 149 16.44 -3.46 -2.44
CA SER A 149 17.66 -2.72 -2.18
C SER A 149 18.69 -2.99 -3.27
N ARG A 150 19.58 -2.01 -3.49
CA ARG A 150 20.79 -2.27 -4.28
C ARG A 150 21.74 -3.10 -3.44
N GLY A 151 22.12 -4.25 -3.96
CA GLY A 151 23.21 -5.05 -3.44
C GLY A 151 24.57 -4.43 -3.79
N SER A 152 25.60 -5.27 -3.87
CA SER A 152 26.98 -4.81 -4.05
C SER A 152 27.16 -3.97 -5.34
N PRO A 153 27.79 -2.77 -5.25
CA PRO A 153 28.07 -1.90 -6.39
C PRO A 153 28.86 -2.59 -7.52
N GLU A 154 29.71 -3.56 -7.18
CA GLU A 154 30.53 -4.30 -8.14
C GLU A 154 29.74 -5.28 -9.02
N LYS A 155 28.53 -5.68 -8.61
CA LYS A 155 27.73 -6.72 -9.28
C LYS A 155 26.41 -6.20 -9.86
N ASP A 156 26.11 -4.91 -9.66
CA ASP A 156 24.84 -4.25 -9.99
C ASP A 156 23.64 -5.16 -9.68
N SER A 157 23.68 -5.81 -8.51
CA SER A 157 22.65 -6.76 -8.08
C SER A 157 21.54 -6.01 -7.35
N ILE A 158 20.31 -6.46 -7.55
CA ILE A 158 19.15 -6.00 -6.76
C ILE A 158 18.79 -7.16 -5.84
N ASP A 159 18.77 -6.87 -4.55
CA ASP A 159 18.34 -7.81 -3.52
C ASP A 159 16.88 -7.50 -3.18
N ILE A 160 16.05 -8.53 -3.12
CA ILE A 160 14.65 -8.44 -2.71
C ILE A 160 14.57 -9.05 -1.31
N SER A 161 14.20 -8.25 -0.33
CA SER A 161 14.09 -8.65 1.08
C SER A 161 12.66 -8.48 1.57
N PHE A 162 12.37 -9.10 2.71
CA PHE A 162 11.11 -8.89 3.41
C PHE A 162 11.15 -7.57 4.18
N THR A 163 9.99 -6.95 4.33
CA THR A 163 9.80 -5.88 5.30
C THR A 163 9.63 -6.49 6.69
N PRO A 164 10.41 -6.10 7.71
CA PRO A 164 10.35 -6.70 9.04
C PRO A 164 9.10 -6.36 9.86
N VAL A 165 8.22 -5.51 9.32
CA VAL A 165 7.07 -4.92 10.05
C VAL A 165 5.74 -5.52 9.60
N GLU A 166 5.65 -6.01 8.36
CA GLU A 166 4.39 -6.40 7.75
C GLU A 166 4.43 -7.87 7.26
N GLU A 167 3.48 -8.66 7.74
CA GLU A 167 3.36 -10.09 7.45
C GLU A 167 2.52 -10.36 6.20
N LEU A 168 2.57 -11.61 5.71
CA LEU A 168 1.71 -12.12 4.66
C LEU A 168 0.24 -11.91 5.03
N GLY A 169 -0.51 -11.18 4.20
CA GLY A 169 -1.91 -10.84 4.46
C GLY A 169 -2.84 -11.21 3.31
N LEU A 170 -4.12 -11.38 3.60
CA LEU A 170 -5.16 -11.52 2.58
C LEU A 170 -5.30 -10.20 1.79
N ASN A 171 -5.37 -10.30 0.47
CA ASN A 171 -5.73 -9.20 -0.39
C ASN A 171 -7.10 -8.64 0.03
N PRO A 172 -7.14 -7.43 0.60
CA PRO A 172 -8.36 -6.85 1.13
C PRO A 172 -9.34 -6.51 0.01
N ALA A 173 -8.87 -6.11 -1.16
CA ALA A 173 -9.75 -5.79 -2.27
C ALA A 173 -10.47 -7.04 -2.80
N LEU A 174 -9.80 -8.20 -2.79
CA LEU A 174 -10.43 -9.50 -3.10
C LEU A 174 -11.53 -9.84 -2.07
N ARG A 175 -11.23 -9.72 -0.76
CA ARG A 175 -12.20 -9.97 0.31
C ARG A 175 -13.46 -9.12 0.13
N GLU A 176 -13.26 -7.83 -0.06
CA GLU A 176 -14.36 -6.86 -0.14
C GLU A 176 -15.17 -7.03 -1.43
N LYS A 177 -14.50 -7.33 -2.55
CA LYS A 177 -15.18 -7.63 -3.82
C LYS A 177 -16.05 -8.89 -3.72
N LEU A 178 -15.53 -9.99 -3.17
CA LEU A 178 -16.29 -11.22 -2.99
C LEU A 178 -17.47 -11.02 -2.05
N HIS A 179 -17.28 -10.29 -0.96
CA HIS A 179 -18.35 -10.00 -0.01
C HIS A 179 -19.46 -9.15 -0.65
N HIS A 180 -19.11 -8.07 -1.35
CA HIS A 180 -20.10 -7.12 -1.87
C HIS A 180 -20.76 -7.55 -3.18
N GLU A 181 -20.00 -8.10 -4.13
CA GLU A 181 -20.52 -8.46 -5.45
C GLU A 181 -21.09 -9.88 -5.49
N HIS A 182 -20.56 -10.78 -4.65
CA HIS A 182 -20.88 -12.20 -4.70
C HIS A 182 -21.47 -12.76 -3.40
N ARG A 183 -21.56 -11.96 -2.33
CA ARG A 183 -22.04 -12.40 -1.00
C ARG A 183 -21.24 -13.57 -0.44
N ILE A 184 -19.96 -13.67 -0.81
CA ILE A 184 -19.03 -14.69 -0.33
C ILE A 184 -18.13 -14.05 0.72
N THR A 185 -18.15 -14.58 1.93
CA THR A 185 -17.26 -14.16 3.01
C THR A 185 -16.08 -15.11 3.10
N LEU A 186 -14.89 -14.61 2.79
CA LEU A 186 -13.65 -15.38 2.99
C LEU A 186 -13.33 -15.47 4.49
N PRO A 187 -12.78 -16.61 4.96
CA PRO A 187 -12.27 -16.71 6.32
C PRO A 187 -11.10 -15.74 6.54
N ALA A 188 -10.91 -15.27 7.76
CA ALA A 188 -9.74 -14.47 8.10
C ALA A 188 -8.46 -15.29 7.87
N TYR A 189 -7.45 -14.68 7.26
CA TYR A 189 -6.13 -15.30 7.15
C TYR A 189 -5.41 -15.13 8.50
N ALA A 190 -5.19 -16.24 9.21
CA ALA A 190 -4.58 -16.25 10.53
C ALA A 190 -3.49 -17.33 10.59
N PRO A 191 -2.28 -17.05 10.05
CA PRO A 191 -1.22 -18.05 9.93
C PRO A 191 -0.79 -18.64 11.29
N GLN A 192 -0.90 -17.87 12.38
CA GLN A 192 -0.55 -18.34 13.73
C GLN A 192 -1.62 -19.23 14.39
N GLN A 193 -2.83 -19.33 13.82
CA GLN A 193 -3.97 -20.02 14.43
C GLN A 193 -4.59 -21.11 13.54
N GLY A 194 -4.08 -21.30 12.33
CA GLY A 194 -4.68 -22.20 11.34
C GLY A 194 -3.66 -22.89 10.44
N ASP A 195 -4.16 -23.51 9.38
CA ASP A 195 -3.33 -24.14 8.36
C ASP A 195 -2.65 -23.05 7.49
N GLY A 196 -1.38 -23.27 7.13
CA GLY A 196 -0.55 -22.29 6.41
C GLY A 196 -1.09 -21.86 5.04
N PRO A 197 -0.38 -20.98 4.30
CA PRO A 197 -0.92 -20.30 3.12
C PRO A 197 -1.49 -21.25 2.05
N VAL A 198 -0.92 -22.44 1.86
CA VAL A 198 -1.43 -23.46 0.91
C VAL A 198 -2.85 -23.90 1.25
N ALA A 199 -3.12 -24.20 2.52
CA ALA A 199 -4.45 -24.63 2.95
C ALA A 199 -5.45 -23.47 2.90
N TYR A 200 -5.00 -22.23 3.15
CA TYR A 200 -5.84 -21.06 2.95
C TYR A 200 -6.21 -20.86 1.47
N LEU A 201 -5.26 -21.06 0.55
CA LEU A 201 -5.53 -21.08 -0.88
C LEU A 201 -6.60 -22.12 -1.25
N ASP A 202 -6.51 -23.34 -0.70
CA ASP A 202 -7.54 -24.36 -0.93
C ASP A 202 -8.92 -23.97 -0.37
N ALA A 203 -8.97 -23.28 0.78
CA ALA A 203 -10.21 -22.73 1.33
C ALA A 203 -10.81 -21.65 0.42
N VAL A 204 -9.97 -20.78 -0.14
CA VAL A 204 -10.39 -19.76 -1.13
C VAL A 204 -10.91 -20.43 -2.40
N ALA A 205 -10.22 -21.45 -2.93
CA ALA A 205 -10.67 -22.20 -4.11
C ALA A 205 -12.09 -22.77 -3.92
N LYS A 206 -12.37 -23.36 -2.76
CA LYS A 206 -13.72 -23.87 -2.42
C LYS A 206 -14.75 -22.75 -2.34
N ALA A 207 -14.39 -21.60 -1.76
CA ALA A 207 -15.30 -20.47 -1.61
C ALA A 207 -15.70 -19.85 -2.96
N ILE A 208 -14.79 -19.81 -3.93
CA ILE A 208 -15.05 -19.22 -5.26
C ILE A 208 -15.62 -20.20 -6.30
N ALA A 209 -15.67 -21.51 -5.98
CA ALA A 209 -16.18 -22.52 -6.90
C ALA A 209 -17.59 -22.22 -7.47
N PRO A 210 -18.56 -21.65 -6.70
CA PRO A 210 -19.87 -21.26 -7.25
C PRO A 210 -19.83 -20.13 -8.30
N LEU A 211 -18.69 -19.46 -8.48
CA LEU A 211 -18.51 -18.38 -9.45
C LEU A 211 -17.81 -18.84 -10.74
N ASP A 212 -17.62 -20.16 -10.92
CA ASP A 212 -16.74 -20.73 -11.94
C ASP A 212 -15.31 -20.15 -11.87
N GLY A 213 -14.89 -19.76 -10.66
CA GLY A 213 -13.58 -19.19 -10.41
C GLY A 213 -12.50 -20.26 -10.38
N THR A 214 -11.32 -19.94 -10.91
CA THR A 214 -10.15 -20.81 -10.83
C THR A 214 -9.10 -20.20 -9.90
N LEU A 215 -8.35 -21.07 -9.22
CA LEU A 215 -7.22 -20.66 -8.40
C LEU A 215 -5.94 -21.26 -8.97
N GLU A 216 -4.97 -20.41 -9.22
CA GLU A 216 -3.62 -20.79 -9.60
C GLU A 216 -2.69 -20.66 -8.38
N GLN A 217 -2.04 -21.76 -7.99
CA GLN A 217 -1.03 -21.77 -6.93
C GLN A 217 0.33 -21.33 -7.48
N SER A 218 0.56 -20.02 -7.54
CA SER A 218 1.82 -19.43 -8.01
C SER A 218 2.30 -18.30 -7.11
N VAL A 219 3.58 -17.93 -7.27
CA VAL A 219 4.15 -16.76 -6.63
C VAL A 219 4.61 -15.79 -7.71
N LEU A 220 4.16 -14.54 -7.61
CA LEU A 220 4.58 -13.48 -8.51
C LEU A 220 5.01 -12.26 -7.70
N ILE A 221 6.00 -11.53 -8.19
CA ILE A 221 6.49 -10.29 -7.58
C ILE A 221 6.23 -9.14 -8.55
N ASP A 222 5.51 -8.13 -8.07
CA ASP A 222 5.20 -6.92 -8.81
C ASP A 222 4.82 -5.77 -7.85
N ILE A 223 4.54 -4.61 -8.42
CA ILE A 223 4.00 -3.46 -7.70
C ILE A 223 2.48 -3.55 -7.63
N PHE A 224 1.93 -3.52 -6.42
CA PHE A 224 0.50 -3.46 -6.14
C PHE A 224 0.16 -2.15 -5.45
N SER A 225 -0.92 -1.50 -5.87
CA SER A 225 -1.34 -0.21 -5.28
C SER A 225 -2.09 -0.44 -3.96
N TYR A 226 -1.34 -0.83 -2.93
CA TYR A 226 -1.86 -1.18 -1.60
C TYR A 226 -2.15 0.01 -0.69
N GLN A 227 -1.76 1.22 -1.09
CA GLN A 227 -1.73 2.42 -0.25
C GLN A 227 -3.07 2.77 0.38
N LYS A 228 -4.15 2.57 -0.38
CA LYS A 228 -5.49 2.88 0.09
C LYS A 228 -5.96 1.89 1.16
N HIS A 229 -5.37 0.69 1.24
CA HIS A 229 -5.69 -0.26 2.30
C HIS A 229 -5.15 0.15 3.66
N ILE A 230 -3.91 0.65 3.74
CA ILE A 230 -3.35 1.18 5.00
C ILE A 230 -4.28 2.25 5.57
N MET A 231 -4.82 3.12 4.70
CA MET A 231 -5.83 4.12 5.10
C MET A 231 -7.15 3.49 5.56
N VAL A 232 -7.58 2.38 4.95
CA VAL A 232 -8.81 1.67 5.34
C VAL A 232 -8.63 0.97 6.68
N ASP A 233 -7.47 0.37 6.92
CA ASP A 233 -7.10 -0.27 8.17
C ASP A 233 -6.98 0.75 9.30
N ASP A 234 -6.35 1.90 9.05
CA ASP A 234 -6.28 3.02 9.99
C ASP A 234 -7.69 3.51 10.37
N LEU A 235 -8.54 3.76 9.36
CA LEU A 235 -9.95 4.15 9.58
C LEU A 235 -10.78 3.07 10.28
N THR A 236 -10.38 1.80 10.18
CA THR A 236 -11.06 0.68 10.84
C THR A 236 -10.63 0.53 12.27
N THR A 237 -9.33 0.53 12.52
CA THR A 237 -8.70 0.43 13.84
C THR A 237 -9.07 1.63 14.71
N HIS A 238 -9.09 2.83 14.13
CA HIS A 238 -9.34 4.08 14.85
C HIS A 238 -10.74 4.66 14.63
N ALA A 239 -11.71 3.84 14.18
CA ALA A 239 -13.07 4.28 13.89
C ALA A 239 -13.72 5.05 15.06
N GLN A 240 -13.53 4.58 16.30
CA GLN A 240 -14.08 5.25 17.49
C GLN A 240 -13.39 6.58 17.79
N LEU A 241 -12.08 6.67 17.59
CA LEU A 241 -11.32 7.92 17.76
C LEU A 241 -11.76 8.94 16.70
N ALA A 242 -11.86 8.50 15.44
CA ALA A 242 -12.35 9.31 14.33
C ALA A 242 -13.76 9.83 14.60
N ALA A 243 -14.68 8.97 15.08
CA ALA A 243 -16.04 9.37 15.42
C ALA A 243 -16.14 10.39 16.57
N LYS A 244 -15.15 10.42 17.48
CA LYS A 244 -15.08 11.42 18.57
C LYS A 244 -14.44 12.73 18.14
N ASN A 245 -13.68 12.75 17.04
CA ASN A 245 -12.95 13.92 16.59
C ASN A 245 -13.92 14.99 15.99
N PRO A 246 -13.94 16.24 16.51
CA PRO A 246 -14.85 17.28 16.02
C PRO A 246 -14.68 17.62 14.54
N LEU A 247 -13.46 17.56 14.00
CA LEU A 247 -13.20 17.85 12.58
C LEU A 247 -13.76 16.75 11.69
N VAL A 248 -13.55 15.48 12.07
CA VAL A 248 -14.05 14.33 11.30
C VAL A 248 -15.58 14.35 11.25
N ARG A 249 -16.22 14.63 12.39
CA ARG A 249 -17.68 14.81 12.48
C ARG A 249 -18.16 15.94 11.57
N ALA A 250 -17.44 17.05 11.52
CA ALA A 250 -17.79 18.14 10.63
C ALA A 250 -17.62 17.80 9.15
N PHE A 251 -16.56 17.07 8.78
CA PHE A 251 -16.42 16.51 7.42
C PHE A 251 -17.53 15.49 7.09
N ALA A 252 -18.10 14.82 8.09
CA ALA A 252 -19.26 13.97 7.92
C ALA A 252 -20.58 14.74 7.75
N GLY A 253 -20.56 16.08 7.88
CA GLY A 253 -21.71 16.96 7.73
C GLY A 253 -22.33 17.40 9.05
N GLU A 254 -21.68 17.15 10.19
CA GLU A 254 -22.10 17.70 11.48
C GLU A 254 -21.63 19.15 11.66
N GLY A 255 -22.28 19.92 12.52
CA GLY A 255 -21.86 21.30 12.81
C GLY A 255 -20.53 21.35 13.57
N LEU A 256 -19.66 22.30 13.21
CA LEU A 256 -18.45 22.64 13.95
C LEU A 256 -18.72 23.91 14.76
N GLU A 257 -18.61 23.84 16.08
CA GLU A 257 -18.62 25.06 16.89
C GLU A 257 -17.35 25.87 16.61
N GLN A 258 -17.51 27.00 15.95
CA GLN A 258 -16.42 27.94 15.72
C GLN A 258 -16.25 28.83 16.96
N LYS A 259 -15.17 28.60 17.70
CA LYS A 259 -14.72 29.56 18.72
C LYS A 259 -13.92 30.65 18.01
N GLN A 260 -14.29 31.91 18.21
CA GLN A 260 -13.48 33.05 17.78
C GLN A 260 -12.45 33.37 18.87
N PRO A 261 -11.14 33.38 18.57
CA PRO A 261 -10.14 33.73 19.55
C PRO A 261 -10.08 35.24 19.72
N LEU A 262 -9.80 35.69 20.93
CA LEU A 262 -9.45 37.09 21.19
C LEU A 262 -8.00 37.29 20.73
N VAL A 263 -7.79 38.18 19.75
CA VAL A 263 -6.44 38.59 19.36
C VAL A 263 -5.90 39.52 20.44
N ARG A 264 -4.79 39.13 21.08
CA ARG A 264 -4.05 39.99 22.00
C ARG A 264 -2.81 40.51 21.29
N ASP A 265 -2.55 41.80 21.37
CA ASP A 265 -1.42 42.44 20.66
C ASP A 265 -0.06 42.22 21.37
N GLU A 266 -0.06 41.49 22.49
CA GLU A 266 1.11 41.24 23.35
C GLU A 266 1.91 39.98 22.96
N SER A 267 1.71 39.41 21.76
CA SER A 267 2.48 38.25 21.31
C SER A 267 3.92 38.63 20.96
N ILE A 268 4.89 37.91 21.56
CA ILE A 268 6.29 37.98 21.13
C ILE A 268 6.42 37.10 19.89
N ASP A 269 6.46 37.72 18.72
CA ASP A 269 6.63 37.03 17.45
C ASP A 269 8.13 36.90 17.13
N LEU A 270 8.57 35.70 16.71
CA LEU A 270 9.97 35.45 16.32
C LEU A 270 10.35 36.22 15.04
N LEU A 271 9.39 36.35 14.13
CA LEU A 271 9.52 37.02 12.84
C LEU A 271 8.42 38.09 12.68
N PRO A 272 8.65 39.14 11.86
CA PRO A 272 7.63 40.15 11.59
C PRO A 272 6.34 39.52 11.05
N ALA A 273 5.20 39.88 11.64
CA ALA A 273 3.87 39.40 11.24
C ALA A 273 2.92 40.59 11.09
N ASP A 274 2.17 40.63 9.98
CA ASP A 274 1.07 41.57 9.81
C ASP A 274 -0.17 41.16 10.65
N SER A 275 -1.19 42.00 10.67
CA SER A 275 -2.41 41.77 11.46
C SER A 275 -3.13 40.46 11.12
N SER A 276 -3.12 40.04 9.85
CA SER A 276 -3.74 38.78 9.42
C SER A 276 -2.92 37.56 9.87
N GLN A 277 -1.60 37.68 9.84
CA GLN A 277 -0.68 36.65 10.35
C GLN A 277 -0.76 36.53 11.87
N LYS A 278 -0.84 37.65 12.60
CA LYS A 278 -1.08 37.66 14.06
C LYS A 278 -2.39 36.99 14.43
N HIS A 279 -3.47 37.23 13.67
CA HIS A 279 -4.73 36.54 13.88
C HIS A 279 -4.60 35.02 13.72
N ALA A 280 -3.85 34.55 12.72
CA ALA A 280 -3.55 33.13 12.55
C ALA A 280 -2.74 32.54 13.71
N ILE A 281 -1.75 33.28 14.23
CA ILE A 281 -0.96 32.87 15.39
C ILE A 281 -1.85 32.73 16.63
N GLU A 282 -2.74 33.70 16.88
CA GLU A 282 -3.67 33.62 18.02
C GLU A 282 -4.72 32.50 17.87
N MET A 283 -5.21 32.24 16.65
CA MET A 283 -6.05 31.07 16.36
C MET A 283 -5.34 29.76 16.74
N ALA A 284 -4.06 29.62 16.35
CA ALA A 284 -3.29 28.42 16.68
C ALA A 284 -3.02 28.28 18.19
N LYS A 285 -2.67 29.39 18.87
CA LYS A 285 -2.50 29.43 20.33
C LYS A 285 -3.78 29.00 21.07
N ALA A 286 -4.93 29.44 20.58
CA ALA A 286 -6.24 29.06 21.09
C ALA A 286 -6.64 27.60 20.78
N GLY A 287 -5.81 26.84 20.06
CA GLY A 287 -6.07 25.44 19.69
C GLY A 287 -7.13 25.28 18.61
N LEU A 288 -7.37 26.31 17.81
CA LEU A 288 -8.36 26.29 16.74
C LEU A 288 -7.77 25.67 15.48
N SER A 289 -8.60 24.96 14.74
CA SER A 289 -8.27 24.44 13.41
C SER A 289 -8.71 25.43 12.34
N PHE A 290 -7.79 25.81 11.46
CA PHE A 290 -8.06 26.75 10.37
C PHE A 290 -7.17 26.43 9.17
N VAL A 291 -7.53 26.97 8.00
CA VAL A 291 -6.71 26.87 6.79
C VAL A 291 -5.96 28.19 6.61
N LEU A 292 -4.63 28.14 6.66
CA LEU A 292 -3.81 29.31 6.37
C LEU A 292 -3.61 29.45 4.86
N GLN A 293 -4.36 30.35 4.22
CA GLN A 293 -4.22 30.66 2.79
C GLN A 293 -3.54 32.02 2.60
N GLY A 294 -2.65 32.07 1.61
CA GLY A 294 -1.98 33.30 1.20
C GLY A 294 -1.34 33.14 -0.17
N PRO A 295 -1.35 34.16 -1.04
CA PRO A 295 -0.63 34.15 -2.32
C PRO A 295 0.87 33.82 -2.17
N PRO A 296 1.59 33.40 -3.22
CA PRO A 296 3.04 33.26 -3.20
C PRO A 296 3.72 34.54 -2.69
N GLY A 297 4.73 34.41 -1.82
CA GLY A 297 5.47 35.56 -1.27
C GLY A 297 4.84 36.30 -0.07
N THR A 298 3.63 35.93 0.38
CA THR A 298 2.92 36.60 1.50
C THR A 298 3.34 36.14 2.90
N GLY A 299 4.60 35.72 3.08
CA GLY A 299 5.11 35.42 4.42
C GLY A 299 4.50 34.19 5.12
N LYS A 300 3.71 33.33 4.45
CA LYS A 300 3.14 32.09 5.06
C LYS A 300 4.16 31.27 5.87
N SER A 301 5.36 31.08 5.36
CA SER A 301 6.42 30.35 6.07
C SER A 301 6.86 31.06 7.36
N GLN A 302 6.86 32.40 7.37
CA GLN A 302 7.13 33.20 8.56
C GLN A 302 6.01 33.05 9.59
N THR A 303 4.75 33.08 9.13
CA THR A 303 3.58 32.83 9.97
C THR A 303 3.62 31.44 10.61
N VAL A 304 3.99 30.40 9.85
CA VAL A 304 4.16 29.03 10.37
C VAL A 304 5.27 28.96 11.41
N ALA A 305 6.42 29.62 11.16
CA ALA A 305 7.51 29.67 12.13
C ALA A 305 7.08 30.33 13.46
N ASN A 306 6.31 31.42 13.39
CA ASN A 306 5.74 32.06 14.59
C ASN A 306 4.73 31.16 15.32
N ILE A 307 3.86 30.43 14.59
CA ILE A 307 2.92 29.47 15.19
C ILE A 307 3.67 28.37 15.95
N ILE A 308 4.75 27.81 15.36
CA ILE A 308 5.58 26.79 15.98
C ILE A 308 6.23 27.35 17.25
N ALA A 309 6.88 28.52 17.15
CA ALA A 309 7.52 29.17 18.29
C ALA A 309 6.52 29.44 19.43
N ALA A 310 5.33 29.96 19.10
CA ALA A 310 4.27 30.21 20.08
C ALA A 310 3.73 28.93 20.73
N SER A 311 3.67 27.82 19.98
CA SER A 311 3.23 26.51 20.50
C SER A 311 4.29 25.91 21.44
N MET A 312 5.58 26.01 21.08
CA MET A 312 6.69 25.58 21.94
C MET A 312 6.73 26.35 23.26
N LEU A 313 6.47 27.67 23.23
CA LEU A 313 6.36 28.50 24.44
C LEU A 313 5.20 28.06 25.36
N GLN A 314 4.16 27.42 24.81
CA GLN A 314 3.04 26.86 25.57
C GLN A 314 3.26 25.40 26.02
N GLY A 315 4.41 24.80 25.69
CA GLY A 315 4.71 23.40 26.03
C GLY A 315 3.90 22.38 25.22
N LYS A 316 3.46 22.74 24.01
CA LYS A 316 2.81 21.84 23.05
C LYS A 316 3.81 21.24 22.07
#